data_AF-A0A7C4J990-F1
#
_entry.id   AF-A0A7C4J990-F1
#
_cell.length_a   1.000
_cell.length_b   1.000
_cell.length_c   1.000
_cell.angle_alpha   90.00
_cell.angle_beta   90.00
_cell.angle_gamma   90.00
#
_symmetry.space_group_name_H-M   'P 1'
#
loop_
_entity.id
_entity.type
_entity.pdbx_description
1 polymer ?
#
loop_
_entity_poly.entity_id
_entity_poly.type
_entity_poly.pdbx_seq_one_letter_code
_entity_poly.pdbx_strand_id
1 'polypeptide(L)'
;DGQELTVDEIKHGLRVAIRKGSVVPVLCGAGSSGLGVLPLLETLTAFTPTPAEVDPEQAQNAATQMEEVIAADAAGTLGALVFKTTADPFVGKMTYIRVFGGTLASDSRVFNSNRNAEERLGQLYVMRGKEQIPVPQLKAGDIGAVAKLTVTLTGDTLCDKGHPITFAPPIYPPALMSIAIEPKSAADSAKMGPTLTRLSEEDPTLRWFNDTSVKQTILEGLGDSHLDVAVRRAKTKFGVDLVTVPRKIPYRETITRTHQAMHRHKKQTGGAGQFGEVHMRVEPNRGQGYDFAWEVFGGAVSSSYQTSIEKGIKSVMENGAIAGYPVVDVKVAITDGKEHAVDSKPIAFEIAGREAFKKAVHGAGPVLLEPIMKATIVVPEASMGDVLGDINTKRARVQGMDQSGGKSIITAYVPLAEMQRYAADLRSITQGRGIFSMEFDHYEEVPTHVAQGIIEQAQKEHPQLRVAESD
;
A
#
# COMPACT_ATOMS: atom_id res chain seq x y z
N ASP A 1 -44.57 39.54 7.48
CA ASP A 1 -45.11 40.34 8.60
C ASP A 1 -44.10 40.36 9.73
N GLY A 2 -43.44 41.50 9.97
CA GLY A 2 -42.35 41.67 10.94
C GLY A 2 -42.77 41.58 12.40
N GLN A 3 -43.40 40.47 12.78
CA GLN A 3 -43.70 40.13 14.18
C GLN A 3 -42.47 39.49 14.83
N GLU A 4 -42.25 39.76 16.12
CA GLU A 4 -41.16 39.13 16.87
C GLU A 4 -41.40 37.62 16.99
N LEU A 5 -40.36 36.84 16.69
CA LEU A 5 -40.40 35.40 16.85
C LEU A 5 -40.34 35.03 18.33
N THR A 6 -41.15 34.06 18.74
CA THR A 6 -41.06 33.46 20.06
C THR A 6 -39.77 32.67 20.22
N VAL A 7 -39.35 32.43 21.47
CA VAL A 7 -38.15 31.64 21.77
C VAL A 7 -38.23 30.23 21.17
N ASP A 8 -39.41 29.62 21.14
CA ASP A 8 -39.61 28.28 20.60
C ASP A 8 -39.55 28.25 19.07
N GLU A 9 -40.09 29.28 18.40
CA GLU A 9 -39.94 29.43 16.94
C GLU A 9 -38.48 29.65 16.54
N ILE A 10 -37.73 30.45 17.32
CA ILE A 10 -36.28 30.64 17.11
C ILE A 10 -35.54 29.32 17.28
N LYS A 11 -35.81 28.57 18.36
CA LYS A 11 -35.19 27.27 18.61
C LYS A 11 -35.49 26.27 17.50
N HIS A 12 -36.74 26.20 17.07
CA HIS A 12 -37.17 25.32 16.00
C HIS A 12 -36.50 25.67 14.67
N GLY A 13 -36.53 26.95 14.28
CA GLY A 13 -35.87 27.43 13.06
C GLY A 13 -34.37 27.16 13.07
N LEU A 14 -33.71 27.38 14.21
CA LEU A 14 -32.29 27.09 14.37
C LEU A 14 -31.99 25.58 14.26
N ARG A 15 -32.82 24.71 14.87
CA ARG A 15 -32.69 23.24 14.76
C ARG A 15 -32.79 22.79 13.30
N VAL A 16 -33.77 23.31 12.55
CA VAL A 16 -33.94 23.00 11.12
C VAL A 16 -32.73 23.46 10.29
N ALA A 17 -32.24 24.69 10.53
CA ALA A 17 -31.11 25.24 9.81
C ALA A 17 -29.79 24.51 10.11
N ILE A 18 -29.58 24.08 11.36
CA ILE A 18 -28.42 23.28 11.78
C ILE A 18 -28.47 21.89 11.14
N ARG A 19 -29.64 21.23 11.17
CA ARG A 19 -29.81 19.91 10.52
C ARG A 19 -29.51 19.96 9.02
N LYS A 20 -29.89 21.05 8.34
CA LYS A 20 -29.58 21.27 6.92
C LYS A 20 -28.11 21.60 6.65
N GLY A 21 -27.33 21.91 7.68
CA GLY A 21 -25.95 22.39 7.55
C GLY A 21 -25.83 23.81 7.01
N SER A 22 -26.92 24.58 6.95
CA SER A 22 -26.90 25.97 6.46
C SER A 22 -26.45 26.97 7.54
N VAL A 23 -26.50 26.58 8.81
CA VAL A 23 -26.03 27.37 9.94
C VAL A 23 -25.13 26.51 10.81
N VAL A 24 -23.96 27.03 11.18
CA VAL A 24 -23.04 26.41 12.14
C VAL A 24 -22.98 27.30 13.37
N PRO A 25 -23.51 26.87 14.53
CA PRO A 25 -23.51 27.70 15.73
C PRO A 25 -22.08 27.86 16.27
N VAL A 26 -21.71 29.09 16.61
CA VAL A 26 -20.41 29.41 17.19
C VAL A 26 -20.60 29.66 18.69
N LEU A 27 -19.97 28.83 19.51
CA LEU A 27 -19.94 28.97 20.97
C LEU A 27 -18.53 29.35 21.43
N CYS A 28 -18.42 29.92 22.63
CA CYS A 28 -17.16 30.20 23.28
C CYS A 28 -17.01 29.41 24.59
N GLY A 29 -15.78 29.05 24.92
CA GLY A 29 -15.47 28.29 26.14
C GLY A 29 -13.96 28.15 26.35
N ALA A 30 -13.58 27.77 27.56
CA ALA A 30 -12.20 27.50 27.94
C ALA A 30 -12.14 26.11 28.58
N GLY A 31 -11.89 25.08 27.75
CA GLY A 31 -11.96 23.68 28.16
C GLY A 31 -10.99 23.31 29.29
N SER A 32 -9.76 23.85 29.29
CA SER A 32 -8.78 23.65 30.36
C SER A 32 -9.24 24.21 31.71
N SER A 33 -10.09 25.24 31.69
CA SER A 33 -10.68 25.87 32.89
C SER A 33 -12.09 25.35 33.20
N GLY A 34 -12.62 24.43 32.39
CA GLY A 34 -13.99 23.91 32.53
C GLY A 34 -15.10 24.91 32.21
N LEU A 35 -14.78 26.08 31.63
CA LEU A 35 -15.76 27.13 31.32
C LEU A 35 -16.45 26.86 29.98
N GLY A 36 -17.77 27.01 29.93
CA GLY A 36 -18.56 26.86 28.70
C GLY A 36 -18.92 25.41 28.32
N VAL A 37 -18.50 24.41 29.11
CA VAL A 37 -18.81 23.00 28.84
C VAL A 37 -20.31 22.69 28.95
N LEU A 38 -20.98 23.20 29.99
CA LEU A 38 -22.42 22.96 30.17
C LEU A 38 -23.25 23.59 29.04
N PRO A 39 -23.07 24.88 28.68
CA PRO A 39 -23.75 25.47 27.52
C PRO A 39 -23.50 24.71 26.20
N LEU A 40 -22.29 24.17 26.00
CA LEU A 40 -22.00 23.33 24.84
C LEU A 40 -22.86 22.06 24.83
N LEU A 41 -22.92 21.34 25.96
CA LEU A 41 -23.73 20.12 26.08
C LEU A 41 -25.22 20.40 25.90
N GLU A 42 -25.73 21.47 26.50
CA GLU A 42 -27.13 21.92 26.34
C GLU A 42 -27.45 22.29 24.89
N THR A 43 -26.51 22.93 24.20
CA THR A 43 -26.67 23.25 22.78
C THR A 43 -26.68 21.99 21.92
N LEU A 44 -25.81 21.03 22.21
CA LEU A 44 -25.78 19.76 21.48
C LEU A 44 -27.11 19.01 21.66
N THR A 45 -27.62 18.88 22.89
CA THR A 45 -28.90 18.19 23.13
C THR A 45 -30.09 18.92 22.52
N ALA A 46 -30.09 20.25 22.52
CA ALA A 46 -31.19 21.05 21.98
C ALA A 46 -31.24 21.08 20.45
N PHE A 47 -30.09 21.04 19.77
CA PHE A 47 -30.03 21.37 18.33
C PHE A 47 -29.45 20.29 17.42
N THR A 48 -28.73 19.28 17.94
CA THR A 48 -28.24 18.19 17.09
C THR A 48 -29.36 17.19 16.77
N PRO A 49 -29.33 16.58 15.57
CA PRO A 49 -30.32 15.58 15.20
C PRO A 49 -30.10 14.29 15.99
N THR A 50 -31.19 13.67 16.41
CA THR A 50 -31.23 12.29 16.88
C THR A 50 -31.14 11.33 15.69
N PRO A 51 -30.78 10.06 15.89
CA PRO A 51 -30.72 9.08 14.79
C PRO A 51 -32.02 8.96 13.97
N ALA A 52 -33.19 9.16 14.59
CA ALA A 52 -34.49 9.13 13.92
C ALA A 52 -34.79 10.38 13.07
N GLU A 53 -34.04 11.46 13.27
CA GLU A 53 -34.18 12.72 12.52
C GLU A 53 -33.15 12.86 11.40
N VAL A 54 -32.27 11.89 11.19
CA VAL A 54 -31.34 11.87 10.05
C VAL A 54 -32.00 11.09 8.90
N ASP A 55 -31.64 11.43 7.67
CA ASP A 55 -32.13 10.70 6.51
C ASP A 55 -31.68 9.22 6.57
N PRO A 56 -32.52 8.27 6.12
CA PRO A 56 -32.17 6.85 6.10
C PRO A 56 -30.85 6.56 5.39
N GLU A 57 -30.09 5.61 5.92
CA GLU A 57 -28.80 5.22 5.35
C GLU A 57 -29.01 4.45 4.04
N GLN A 58 -28.25 4.80 3.01
CA GLN A 58 -28.31 4.11 1.71
C GLN A 58 -27.54 2.79 1.78
N ALA A 59 -28.16 1.72 1.31
CA ALA A 59 -27.55 0.40 1.22
C ALA A 59 -27.82 -0.22 -0.16
N GLN A 60 -27.03 -1.21 -0.51
CA GLN A 60 -27.26 -2.04 -1.69
C GLN A 60 -27.60 -3.46 -1.25
N ASN A 61 -28.66 -4.03 -1.83
CA ASN A 61 -28.97 -5.43 -1.64
C ASN A 61 -27.96 -6.29 -2.39
N ALA A 62 -27.17 -7.10 -1.66
CA ALA A 62 -26.09 -7.88 -2.25
C ALA A 62 -26.59 -8.96 -3.24
N ALA A 63 -27.82 -9.45 -3.05
CA ALA A 63 -28.41 -10.47 -3.92
C ALA A 63 -29.01 -9.90 -5.21
N THR A 64 -29.69 -8.75 -5.13
CA THR A 64 -30.40 -8.16 -6.28
C THR A 64 -29.64 -7.01 -6.94
N GLN A 65 -28.59 -6.50 -6.28
CA GLN A 65 -27.83 -5.30 -6.68
C GLN A 65 -28.65 -4.01 -6.72
N MET A 66 -29.88 -4.01 -6.18
CA MET A 66 -30.74 -2.83 -6.11
C MET A 66 -30.43 -1.97 -4.88
N GLU A 67 -30.60 -0.66 -5.02
CA GLU A 67 -30.49 0.31 -3.92
C GLU A 67 -31.71 0.20 -2.98
N GLU A 68 -31.44 0.29 -1.69
CA GLU A 68 -32.43 0.25 -0.62
C GLU A 68 -32.06 1.26 0.48
N VAL A 69 -33.04 1.65 1.28
CA VAL A 69 -32.85 2.60 2.38
C VAL A 69 -33.13 1.95 3.72
N ILE A 70 -32.24 2.17 4.69
CA ILE A 70 -32.35 1.65 6.05
C ILE A 70 -32.66 2.81 6.99
N ALA A 71 -33.94 2.88 7.40
CA ALA A 71 -34.38 3.86 8.37
C ALA A 71 -33.98 3.47 9.80
N ALA A 72 -33.83 4.47 10.66
CA ALA A 72 -33.56 4.29 12.08
C ALA A 72 -34.80 3.80 12.86
N ASP A 73 -35.23 2.58 12.56
CA ASP A 73 -36.34 1.88 13.22
C ASP A 73 -35.84 0.57 13.83
N ALA A 74 -36.07 0.39 15.13
CA ALA A 74 -35.67 -0.80 15.87
C ALA A 74 -36.44 -2.07 15.46
N ALA A 75 -37.64 -1.92 14.88
CA ALA A 75 -38.45 -3.02 14.35
C ALA A 75 -38.21 -3.31 12.87
N GLY A 76 -37.38 -2.49 12.20
CA GLY A 76 -37.06 -2.63 10.78
C GLY A 76 -35.96 -3.67 10.50
N THR A 77 -35.50 -3.70 9.25
CA THR A 77 -34.42 -4.59 8.78
C THR A 77 -33.12 -4.32 9.51
N LEU A 78 -32.43 -5.39 9.96
CA LEU A 78 -31.12 -5.25 10.58
C LEU A 78 -30.07 -4.77 9.57
N GLY A 79 -29.50 -3.61 9.86
CA GLY A 79 -28.35 -3.08 9.14
C GLY A 79 -27.38 -2.42 10.11
N ALA A 80 -26.20 -3.01 10.26
CA ALA A 80 -25.15 -2.47 11.13
C ALA A 80 -23.82 -2.36 10.39
N LEU A 81 -23.12 -1.23 10.55
CA LEU A 81 -21.81 -0.97 9.95
C LEU A 81 -20.72 -1.12 11.00
N VAL A 82 -19.68 -1.89 10.66
CA VAL A 82 -18.44 -1.92 11.43
C VAL A 82 -17.58 -0.72 11.05
N PHE A 83 -17.45 0.26 11.94
CA PHE A 83 -16.67 1.47 11.65
C PHE A 83 -15.25 1.43 12.22
N LYS A 84 -14.96 0.51 13.14
CA LYS A 84 -13.63 0.38 13.75
C LYS A 84 -13.38 -1.01 14.31
N THR A 85 -12.20 -1.54 14.04
CA THR A 85 -11.67 -2.73 14.70
C THR A 85 -10.47 -2.31 15.55
N THR A 86 -10.33 -2.84 16.76
CA THR A 86 -9.12 -2.68 17.58
C THR A 86 -8.66 -4.04 18.07
N ALA A 87 -7.38 -4.38 17.91
CA ALA A 87 -6.77 -5.59 18.45
C ALA A 87 -6.03 -5.29 19.74
N ASP A 88 -6.63 -5.58 20.89
CA ASP A 88 -5.98 -5.45 22.20
C ASP A 88 -5.24 -6.75 22.58
N PRO A 89 -4.04 -6.71 23.19
CA PRO A 89 -3.30 -7.92 23.59
C PRO A 89 -4.03 -8.78 24.64
N PHE A 90 -4.89 -8.19 25.47
CA PHE A 90 -5.55 -8.86 26.58
C PHE A 90 -6.97 -9.29 26.22
N VAL A 91 -7.72 -8.39 25.57
CA VAL A 91 -9.13 -8.64 25.21
C VAL A 91 -9.26 -9.31 23.83
N GLY A 92 -8.21 -9.22 23.00
CA GLY A 92 -8.23 -9.65 21.62
C GLY A 92 -8.85 -8.61 20.69
N LYS A 93 -9.40 -9.07 19.57
CA LYS A 93 -10.08 -8.22 18.59
C LYS A 93 -11.41 -7.74 19.15
N MET A 94 -11.61 -6.42 19.17
CA MET A 94 -12.83 -5.73 19.53
C MET A 94 -13.35 -4.97 18.31
N THR A 95 -14.60 -5.23 17.93
CA THR A 95 -15.22 -4.69 16.73
C THR A 95 -16.31 -3.72 17.14
N TYR A 96 -16.20 -2.46 16.72
CA TYR A 96 -17.15 -1.40 17.01
C TYR A 96 -18.15 -1.25 15.88
N ILE A 97 -19.41 -1.16 16.25
CA ILE A 97 -20.55 -1.28 15.35
C ILE A 97 -21.49 -0.09 15.58
N ARG A 98 -21.97 0.48 14.48
CA ARG A 98 -23.10 1.42 14.43
C ARG A 98 -24.31 0.68 13.88
N VAL A 99 -25.41 0.61 14.62
CA VAL A 99 -26.67 0.04 14.12
C VAL A 99 -27.48 1.15 13.45
N PHE A 100 -27.76 1.00 12.15
CA PHE A 100 -28.57 1.94 11.38
C PHE A 100 -30.04 1.58 11.40
N GLY A 101 -30.38 0.30 11.27
CA GLY A 101 -31.76 -0.21 11.33
C GLY A 101 -31.84 -1.54 12.06
N GLY A 102 -33.03 -1.86 12.56
CA GLY A 102 -33.33 -3.09 13.28
C GLY A 102 -32.72 -3.15 14.67
N THR A 103 -32.58 -4.37 15.19
CA THR A 103 -32.03 -4.64 16.53
C THR A 103 -31.02 -5.76 16.48
N LEU A 104 -29.83 -5.50 17.02
CA LEU A 104 -28.74 -6.47 17.17
C LEU A 104 -28.79 -7.09 18.56
N ALA A 105 -29.13 -8.37 18.67
CA ALA A 105 -29.20 -9.06 19.96
C ALA A 105 -27.85 -9.68 20.36
N SER A 106 -27.57 -9.71 21.66
CA SER A 106 -26.43 -10.45 22.23
C SER A 106 -26.55 -11.95 21.93
N ASP A 107 -25.42 -12.63 21.77
CA ASP A 107 -25.34 -14.09 21.58
C ASP A 107 -26.11 -14.63 20.36
N SER A 108 -26.37 -13.76 19.38
CA SER A 108 -27.11 -14.06 18.16
C SER A 108 -26.19 -14.42 16.98
N ARG A 109 -26.79 -14.83 15.87
CA ARG A 109 -26.09 -15.01 14.60
C ARG A 109 -26.51 -13.92 13.64
N VAL A 110 -25.53 -13.35 12.95
CA VAL A 110 -25.72 -12.35 11.90
C VAL A 110 -24.98 -12.77 10.64
N PHE A 111 -25.27 -12.11 9.54
CA PHE A 111 -24.63 -12.33 8.27
C PHE A 111 -23.76 -11.14 7.91
N ASN A 112 -22.50 -11.39 7.55
CA ASN A 112 -21.61 -10.41 6.96
C ASN A 112 -21.73 -10.49 5.44
N SER A 113 -22.38 -9.49 4.85
CA SER A 113 -22.67 -9.44 3.41
C SER A 113 -21.42 -9.21 2.57
N ASN A 114 -20.46 -8.39 3.04
CA ASN A 114 -19.19 -8.14 2.36
C ASN A 114 -18.32 -9.40 2.23
N ARG A 115 -18.44 -10.33 3.18
CA ARG A 115 -17.66 -11.58 3.23
C ARG A 115 -18.44 -12.82 2.81
N ASN A 116 -19.76 -12.67 2.56
CA ASN A 116 -20.68 -13.77 2.30
C ASN A 116 -20.57 -14.90 3.36
N ALA A 117 -20.57 -14.52 4.64
CA ALA A 117 -20.31 -15.43 5.75
C ALA A 117 -21.19 -15.14 6.98
N GLU A 118 -21.60 -16.18 7.70
CA GLU A 118 -22.27 -16.04 9.00
C GLU A 118 -21.24 -15.74 10.11
N GLU A 119 -21.61 -14.85 11.03
CA GLU A 119 -20.86 -14.52 12.24
C GLU A 119 -21.72 -14.78 13.47
N ARG A 120 -21.10 -15.37 14.49
CA ARG A 120 -21.74 -15.54 15.80
C ARG A 120 -21.29 -14.41 16.70
N LEU A 121 -22.23 -13.56 17.08
CA LEU A 121 -22.00 -12.52 18.07
C LEU A 121 -21.91 -13.16 19.45
N GLY A 122 -20.99 -12.69 20.27
CA GLY A 122 -20.99 -12.95 21.70
C GLY A 122 -21.77 -11.88 22.46
N GLN A 123 -21.33 -11.62 23.69
CA GLN A 123 -21.81 -10.51 24.49
C GLN A 123 -21.59 -9.17 23.79
N LEU A 124 -22.66 -8.37 23.68
CA LEU A 124 -22.58 -6.98 23.22
C LEU A 124 -22.22 -6.04 24.38
N TYR A 125 -21.47 -4.99 24.07
CA TYR A 125 -21.03 -3.98 25.03
C TYR A 125 -21.31 -2.55 24.54
N VAL A 126 -21.68 -1.67 25.46
CA VAL A 126 -21.53 -0.21 25.28
C VAL A 126 -20.23 0.21 25.96
N MET A 127 -19.43 1.00 25.25
CA MET A 127 -18.08 1.37 25.71
C MET A 127 -18.10 2.72 26.42
N ARG A 128 -17.60 2.78 27.66
CA ARG A 128 -17.36 4.02 28.41
C ARG A 128 -15.88 4.17 28.70
N GLY A 129 -15.16 4.81 27.79
CA GLY A 129 -13.70 4.84 27.84
C GLY A 129 -13.12 3.43 27.74
N LYS A 130 -12.47 2.94 28.81
CA LYS A 130 -11.94 1.57 28.89
C LYS A 130 -12.93 0.55 29.48
N GLU A 131 -14.04 1.01 30.04
CA GLU A 131 -15.05 0.17 30.67
C GLU A 131 -15.98 -0.44 29.62
N GLN A 132 -16.23 -1.75 29.75
CA GLN A 132 -17.13 -2.51 28.90
C GLN A 132 -18.43 -2.77 29.67
N ILE A 133 -19.52 -2.13 29.27
CA ILE A 133 -20.83 -2.26 29.92
C ILE A 133 -21.64 -3.28 29.12
N PRO A 134 -21.90 -4.49 29.63
CA PRO A 134 -22.64 -5.50 28.88
C PRO A 134 -24.10 -5.05 28.67
N VAL A 135 -24.60 -5.24 27.46
CA VAL A 135 -25.98 -4.94 27.08
C VAL A 135 -26.63 -6.13 26.37
N PRO A 136 -27.94 -6.37 26.58
CA PRO A 136 -28.62 -7.50 25.93
C PRO A 136 -28.82 -7.29 24.43
N GLN A 137 -28.86 -6.03 23.97
CA GLN A 137 -29.07 -5.67 22.56
C GLN A 137 -28.60 -4.25 22.27
N LEU A 138 -28.37 -3.95 20.99
CA LEU A 138 -28.16 -2.62 20.42
C LEU A 138 -29.28 -2.35 19.40
N LYS A 139 -29.94 -1.21 19.49
CA LYS A 139 -31.05 -0.85 18.58
C LYS A 139 -30.58 0.13 17.51
N ALA A 140 -31.41 0.34 16.49
CA ALA A 140 -31.23 1.41 15.52
C ALA A 140 -30.88 2.74 16.22
N GLY A 141 -29.73 3.31 15.86
CA GLY A 141 -29.21 4.51 16.49
C GLY A 141 -28.21 4.30 17.63
N ASP A 142 -27.90 3.06 18.03
CA ASP A 142 -26.90 2.77 19.05
C ASP A 142 -25.50 2.56 18.45
N ILE A 143 -24.47 2.77 19.28
CA ILE A 143 -23.08 2.39 19.02
C ILE A 143 -22.65 1.43 20.12
N GLY A 144 -22.07 0.30 19.73
CA GLY A 144 -21.53 -0.67 20.68
C GLY A 144 -20.34 -1.42 20.12
N ALA A 145 -19.93 -2.45 20.84
CA ALA A 145 -18.81 -3.28 20.47
C ALA A 145 -19.05 -4.76 20.81
N VAL A 146 -18.37 -5.63 20.08
CA VAL A 146 -18.36 -7.08 20.28
C VAL A 146 -16.95 -7.63 20.11
N ALA A 147 -16.57 -8.59 20.94
CA ALA A 147 -15.25 -9.19 20.89
C ALA A 147 -15.22 -10.42 19.96
N LYS A 148 -14.03 -10.72 19.42
CA LYS A 148 -13.66 -11.99 18.78
C LYS A 148 -14.46 -12.37 17.53
N LEU A 149 -14.84 -11.39 16.71
CA LEU A 149 -15.34 -11.69 15.35
C LEU A 149 -14.21 -12.21 14.46
N THR A 150 -14.50 -13.23 13.66
CA THR A 150 -13.46 -13.99 12.97
C THR A 150 -13.20 -13.44 11.57
N VAL A 151 -14.26 -13.18 10.80
CA VAL A 151 -14.16 -12.78 9.39
C VAL A 151 -14.46 -11.29 9.18
N THR A 152 -15.13 -10.65 10.13
CA THR A 152 -15.58 -9.26 10.02
C THR A 152 -14.46 -8.25 10.23
N LEU A 153 -14.34 -7.27 9.33
CA LEU A 153 -13.33 -6.21 9.35
C LEU A 153 -13.95 -4.79 9.36
N THR A 154 -13.11 -3.78 9.56
CA THR A 154 -13.51 -2.37 9.46
C THR A 154 -14.06 -2.06 8.07
N GLY A 155 -15.26 -1.49 8.00
CA GLY A 155 -16.01 -1.20 6.77
C GLY A 155 -17.02 -2.27 6.37
N ASP A 156 -17.02 -3.45 7.00
CA ASP A 156 -17.99 -4.51 6.68
C ASP A 156 -19.39 -4.20 7.28
N THR A 157 -20.41 -4.76 6.65
CA THR A 157 -21.83 -4.67 7.05
C THR A 157 -22.30 -5.98 7.68
N LEU A 158 -23.03 -5.90 8.79
CA LEU A 158 -23.72 -7.00 9.45
C LEU A 158 -25.23 -6.84 9.30
N CYS A 159 -25.91 -7.88 8.83
CA CYS A 159 -27.34 -7.87 8.53
C CYS A 159 -27.99 -9.25 8.72
N ASP A 160 -29.27 -9.36 8.37
CA ASP A 160 -29.97 -10.64 8.29
C ASP A 160 -29.61 -11.40 7.01
N LYS A 161 -29.46 -12.73 7.10
CA LYS A 161 -29.13 -13.58 5.93
C LYS A 161 -30.24 -13.58 4.87
N GLY A 162 -31.49 -13.50 5.31
CA GLY A 162 -32.65 -13.43 4.40
C GLY A 162 -32.79 -12.09 3.68
N HIS A 163 -32.08 -11.06 4.14
CA HIS A 163 -32.11 -9.71 3.58
C HIS A 163 -30.67 -9.14 3.55
N PRO A 164 -29.81 -9.64 2.64
CA PRO A 164 -28.41 -9.28 2.64
C PRO A 164 -28.19 -7.86 2.10
N ILE A 165 -27.97 -6.90 2.99
CA ILE A 165 -27.67 -5.51 2.63
C ILE A 165 -26.19 -5.19 2.81
N THR A 166 -25.68 -4.22 2.06
CA THR A 166 -24.30 -3.75 2.14
C THR A 166 -24.29 -2.22 2.13
N PHE A 167 -23.69 -1.60 3.15
CA PHE A 167 -23.44 -0.16 3.14
C PHE A 167 -22.20 0.17 2.32
N ALA A 168 -22.15 1.37 1.75
CA ALA A 168 -20.94 1.87 1.12
C ALA A 168 -19.85 2.06 2.19
N PRO A 169 -18.63 1.52 1.99
CA PRO A 169 -17.55 1.72 2.94
C PRO A 169 -17.08 3.19 2.92
N PRO A 170 -16.52 3.70 4.02
CA PRO A 170 -15.87 5.01 4.02
C PRO A 170 -14.76 5.06 2.97
N ILE A 171 -14.69 6.17 2.23
CA ILE A 171 -13.60 6.39 1.27
C ILE A 171 -12.39 6.92 2.04
N TYR A 172 -11.31 6.15 2.02
CA TYR A 172 -10.05 6.52 2.65
C TYR A 172 -9.11 7.15 1.61
N PRO A 173 -8.34 8.19 2.00
CA PRO A 173 -7.30 8.72 1.13
C PRO A 173 -6.20 7.67 0.90
N PRO A 174 -5.58 7.62 -0.29
CA PRO A 174 -4.44 6.76 -0.54
C PRO A 174 -3.25 7.17 0.33
N ALA A 175 -2.35 6.22 0.59
CA ALA A 175 -1.12 6.51 1.29
C ALA A 175 -0.27 7.51 0.50
N LEU A 176 0.28 8.51 1.21
CA LEU A 176 1.05 9.62 0.63
C LEU A 176 2.56 9.41 0.79
N MET A 177 2.95 8.51 1.68
CA MET A 177 4.34 8.26 2.03
C MET A 177 4.56 6.78 2.27
N SER A 178 5.75 6.30 1.89
CA SER A 178 6.20 4.95 2.17
C SER A 178 7.59 4.99 2.82
N ILE A 179 7.79 4.12 3.81
CA ILE A 179 9.09 3.92 4.46
C ILE A 179 9.41 2.42 4.48
N ALA A 180 10.68 2.08 4.51
CA ALA A 180 11.08 0.72 4.82
C ALA A 180 11.17 0.55 6.34
N ILE A 181 10.79 -0.63 6.82
CA ILE A 181 10.85 -0.99 8.23
C ILE A 181 11.65 -2.27 8.41
N GLU A 182 12.47 -2.30 9.46
CA GLU A 182 13.30 -3.44 9.80
C GLU A 182 13.10 -3.83 11.28
N PRO A 183 13.08 -5.13 11.60
CA PRO A 183 13.01 -5.59 12.98
C PRO A 183 14.35 -5.39 13.68
N LYS A 184 14.35 -4.98 14.96
CA LYS A 184 15.60 -4.86 15.74
C LYS A 184 16.21 -6.20 16.14
N SER A 185 15.42 -7.26 16.21
CA SER A 185 15.86 -8.59 16.61
C SER A 185 15.19 -9.70 15.78
N ALA A 186 15.77 -10.91 15.81
CA ALA A 186 15.15 -12.08 15.18
C ALA A 186 13.76 -12.41 15.77
N ALA A 187 13.56 -12.14 17.08
CA ALA A 187 12.26 -12.31 17.73
C ALA A 187 11.22 -11.31 17.21
N ASP A 188 11.62 -10.07 16.95
CA ASP A 188 10.77 -9.04 16.33
C ASP A 188 10.43 -9.44 14.89
N SER A 189 11.41 -9.96 14.13
CA SER A 189 11.22 -10.39 12.74
C SER A 189 10.09 -11.42 12.61
N ALA A 190 10.02 -12.39 13.51
CA ALA A 190 8.97 -13.41 13.49
C ALA A 190 7.56 -12.84 13.78
N LYS A 191 7.48 -11.71 14.49
CA LYS A 191 6.22 -11.08 14.91
C LYS A 191 5.82 -9.86 14.07
N MET A 192 6.75 -9.35 13.24
CA MET A 192 6.56 -8.14 12.45
C MET A 192 5.35 -8.23 11.53
N GLY A 193 5.31 -9.23 10.63
CA GLY A 193 4.19 -9.40 9.67
C GLY A 193 2.81 -9.45 10.34
N PRO A 194 2.57 -10.36 11.30
CA PRO A 194 1.30 -10.41 12.03
C PRO A 194 0.93 -9.10 12.73
N THR A 195 1.91 -8.36 13.24
CA THR A 195 1.68 -7.07 13.92
C THR A 195 1.29 -5.98 12.94
N LEU A 196 1.96 -5.88 11.79
CA LEU A 196 1.63 -4.90 10.75
C LEU A 196 0.25 -5.16 10.15
N THR A 197 -0.14 -6.42 9.96
CA THR A 197 -1.49 -6.78 9.54
C THR A 197 -2.52 -6.27 10.54
N ARG A 198 -2.33 -6.52 11.84
CA ARG A 198 -3.25 -6.02 12.87
C ARG A 198 -3.33 -4.49 12.87
N LEU A 199 -2.21 -3.79 12.73
CA LEU A 199 -2.21 -2.32 12.65
C LEU A 199 -2.99 -1.82 11.43
N SER A 200 -2.91 -2.50 10.29
CA SER A 200 -3.62 -2.14 9.06
C SER A 200 -5.12 -2.48 9.14
N GLU A 201 -5.50 -3.50 9.90
CA GLU A 201 -6.92 -3.78 10.20
C GLU A 201 -7.56 -2.70 11.10
N GLU A 202 -6.77 -2.13 12.02
CA GLU A 202 -7.20 -1.01 12.87
C GLU A 202 -7.29 0.31 12.12
N ASP A 203 -6.42 0.50 11.12
CA ASP A 203 -6.29 1.73 10.35
C ASP A 203 -6.26 1.43 8.84
N PRO A 204 -7.41 1.58 8.14
CA PRO A 204 -7.50 1.33 6.70
C PRO A 204 -6.64 2.26 5.82
N THR A 205 -6.07 3.34 6.39
CA THR A 205 -5.16 4.24 5.69
C THR A 205 -3.69 3.80 5.78
N LEU A 206 -3.43 2.73 6.52
CA LEU A 206 -2.12 2.11 6.69
C LEU A 206 -2.05 0.84 5.83
N ARG A 207 -0.99 0.71 5.03
CA ARG A 207 -0.77 -0.46 4.19
C ARG A 207 0.66 -0.95 4.36
N TRP A 208 0.86 -2.25 4.31
CA TRP A 208 2.20 -2.82 4.30
C TRP A 208 2.32 -3.94 3.28
N PHE A 209 3.52 -4.15 2.76
CA PHE A 209 3.84 -5.25 1.87
C PHE A 209 5.35 -5.55 1.90
N ASN A 210 5.74 -6.71 1.41
CA ASN A 210 7.15 -7.04 1.19
C ASN A 210 7.49 -6.74 -0.27
N ASP A 211 8.40 -5.80 -0.50
CA ASP A 211 8.94 -5.50 -1.82
C ASP A 211 10.11 -6.42 -2.11
N THR A 212 9.88 -7.43 -2.95
CA THR A 212 10.90 -8.43 -3.32
C THR A 212 12.01 -7.86 -4.19
N SER A 213 11.75 -6.76 -4.91
CA SER A 213 12.74 -6.14 -5.81
C SER A 213 13.88 -5.48 -5.04
N VAL A 214 13.56 -4.90 -3.88
CA VAL A 214 14.54 -4.24 -2.99
C VAL A 214 14.78 -5.00 -1.69
N LYS A 215 14.10 -6.14 -1.50
CA LYS A 215 14.18 -7.01 -0.31
C LYS A 215 13.91 -6.24 0.99
N GLN A 216 12.92 -5.34 0.97
CA GLN A 216 12.50 -4.55 2.13
C GLN A 216 11.02 -4.75 2.43
N THR A 217 10.67 -4.73 3.71
CA THR A 217 9.27 -4.59 4.14
C THR A 217 8.92 -3.10 4.11
N ILE A 218 7.89 -2.76 3.35
CA ILE A 218 7.44 -1.38 3.15
C ILE A 218 6.18 -1.14 3.97
N LEU A 219 6.14 0.00 4.65
CA LEU A 219 4.99 0.53 5.36
C LEU A 219 4.58 1.86 4.74
N GLU A 220 3.32 1.96 4.33
CA GLU A 220 2.73 3.13 3.71
C GLU A 220 1.67 3.76 4.61
N GLY A 221 1.57 5.09 4.58
CA GLY A 221 0.62 5.86 5.35
C GLY A 221 0.49 7.30 4.87
N LEU A 222 -0.21 8.13 5.64
CA LEU A 222 -0.57 9.50 5.27
C LEU A 222 0.56 10.53 5.48
N GLY A 223 1.67 10.13 6.12
CA GLY A 223 2.84 10.97 6.34
C GLY A 223 3.69 10.52 7.54
N ASP A 224 4.79 11.24 7.79
CA ASP A 224 5.80 10.87 8.80
C ASP A 224 5.19 10.62 10.18
N SER A 225 4.41 11.57 10.69
CA SER A 225 3.81 11.44 12.03
C SER A 225 2.84 10.26 12.13
N HIS A 226 2.14 9.92 11.05
CA HIS A 226 1.26 8.76 11.04
C HIS A 226 2.08 7.47 11.11
N LEU A 227 3.10 7.34 10.27
CA LEU A 227 4.00 6.18 10.26
C LEU A 227 4.75 6.01 11.59
N ASP A 228 5.23 7.11 12.19
CA ASP A 228 5.88 7.11 13.50
C ASP A 228 4.94 6.64 14.62
N VAL A 229 3.67 7.05 14.57
CA VAL A 229 2.65 6.57 15.51
C VAL A 229 2.41 5.07 15.31
N ALA A 230 2.35 4.58 14.06
CA ALA A 230 2.16 3.17 13.76
C ALA A 230 3.33 2.31 14.29
N VAL A 231 4.57 2.70 14.01
CA VAL A 231 5.78 2.03 14.51
C VAL A 231 5.82 2.03 16.05
N ARG A 232 5.53 3.17 16.67
CA ARG A 232 5.45 3.25 18.14
C ARG A 232 4.33 2.38 18.71
N ARG A 233 3.17 2.29 18.05
CA ARG A 233 2.09 1.38 18.46
C ARG A 233 2.51 -0.08 18.36
N ALA A 234 3.28 -0.48 17.35
CA ALA A 234 3.85 -1.83 17.26
C ALA A 234 4.64 -2.18 18.53
N LYS A 235 5.47 -1.24 18.99
CA LYS A 235 6.25 -1.40 20.22
C LYS A 235 5.40 -1.36 21.49
N THR A 236 4.58 -0.32 21.69
CA THR A 236 3.85 -0.14 22.96
C THR A 236 2.72 -1.14 23.15
N LYS A 237 2.07 -1.57 22.06
CA LYS A 237 0.90 -2.46 22.12
C LYS A 237 1.28 -3.92 21.94
N PHE A 238 2.20 -4.23 21.02
CA PHE A 238 2.52 -5.61 20.65
C PHE A 238 3.93 -6.03 21.04
N GLY A 239 4.73 -5.13 21.62
CA GLY A 239 6.09 -5.44 22.06
C GLY A 239 7.04 -5.73 20.91
N VAL A 240 6.76 -5.26 19.69
CA VAL A 240 7.60 -5.45 18.51
C VAL A 240 8.39 -4.18 18.24
N ASP A 241 9.72 -4.25 18.35
CA ASP A 241 10.58 -3.08 18.12
C ASP A 241 11.04 -3.03 16.66
N LEU A 242 10.55 -2.02 15.94
CA LEU A 242 10.83 -1.78 14.53
C LEU A 242 11.62 -0.47 14.39
N VAL A 243 12.57 -0.46 13.45
CA VAL A 243 13.27 0.76 13.01
C VAL A 243 12.79 1.16 11.64
N THR A 244 12.77 2.46 11.40
CA THR A 244 12.47 3.04 10.09
C THR A 244 13.79 3.28 9.36
N VAL A 245 13.83 2.90 8.09
CA VAL A 245 14.97 3.15 7.20
C VAL A 245 14.46 3.74 5.88
N PRO A 246 15.28 4.54 5.16
CA PRO A 246 14.90 5.01 3.83
C PRO A 246 14.55 3.83 2.93
N ARG A 247 13.38 3.93 2.27
CA ARG A 247 12.98 2.96 1.25
C ARG A 247 13.96 3.03 0.08
N LYS A 248 14.49 1.90 -0.36
CA LYS A 248 15.25 1.81 -1.60
C LYS A 248 14.31 1.99 -2.78
N ILE A 249 14.76 2.72 -3.80
CA ILE A 249 14.01 2.85 -5.05
C ILE A 249 14.10 1.52 -5.79
N PRO A 250 12.96 0.97 -6.26
CA PRO A 250 12.93 -0.30 -6.99
C PRO A 250 13.37 -0.06 -8.43
N TYR A 251 14.66 0.27 -8.62
CA TYR A 251 15.25 0.34 -9.95
C TYR A 251 15.20 -1.03 -10.62
N ARG A 252 15.33 -1.04 -11.94
CA ARG A 252 15.51 -2.26 -12.73
C ARG A 252 16.71 -2.11 -13.65
N GLU A 253 17.20 -3.22 -14.16
CA GLU A 253 18.27 -3.27 -15.15
C GLU A 253 17.73 -3.77 -16.48
N THR A 254 18.28 -3.29 -17.57
CA THR A 254 17.98 -3.82 -18.91
C THR A 254 19.15 -3.56 -19.85
N ILE A 255 19.09 -4.04 -21.09
CA ILE A 255 20.15 -3.86 -22.10
C ILE A 255 19.70 -2.98 -23.27
N THR A 256 20.63 -2.39 -24.00
CA THR A 256 20.31 -1.45 -25.10
C THR A 256 20.60 -1.99 -26.50
N ARG A 257 21.48 -2.99 -26.62
CA ARG A 257 21.86 -3.59 -27.90
C ARG A 257 21.99 -5.10 -27.81
N THR A 258 21.94 -5.76 -28.96
CA THR A 258 22.23 -7.19 -29.06
C THR A 258 23.71 -7.47 -28.78
N HIS A 259 24.00 -8.52 -28.03
CA HIS A 259 25.38 -8.99 -27.84
C HIS A 259 25.43 -10.51 -27.73
N GLN A 260 26.57 -11.09 -28.11
CA GLN A 260 26.84 -12.52 -27.98
C GLN A 260 28.02 -12.70 -27.05
N ALA A 261 27.91 -13.66 -26.13
CA ALA A 261 29.01 -14.02 -25.26
C ALA A 261 29.03 -15.53 -25.02
N MET A 262 30.20 -16.00 -24.59
CA MET A 262 30.39 -17.38 -24.20
C MET A 262 31.10 -17.48 -22.86
N HIS A 263 30.83 -18.57 -22.15
CA HIS A 263 31.59 -18.95 -20.97
C HIS A 263 31.82 -20.46 -20.94
N ARG A 264 33.08 -20.86 -20.68
CA ARG A 264 33.48 -22.24 -20.45
C ARG A 264 33.84 -22.42 -18.98
N HIS A 265 33.04 -23.18 -18.25
CA HIS A 265 33.34 -23.62 -16.89
C HIS A 265 34.10 -24.95 -16.95
N LYS A 266 35.34 -24.96 -16.44
CA LYS A 266 36.17 -26.17 -16.31
C LYS A 266 36.79 -26.22 -14.93
N LYS A 267 36.46 -27.25 -14.13
CA LYS A 267 37.06 -27.47 -12.80
C LYS A 267 37.52 -28.92 -12.68
N GLN A 268 38.82 -29.11 -12.43
CA GLN A 268 39.48 -30.43 -12.34
C GLN A 268 40.14 -30.75 -10.99
N THR A 269 39.94 -29.94 -9.93
CA THR A 269 40.63 -30.16 -8.65
C THR A 269 39.88 -31.12 -7.72
N GLY A 270 40.51 -32.28 -7.45
CA GLY A 270 40.32 -33.14 -6.25
C GLY A 270 38.99 -33.87 -6.07
N GLY A 271 37.98 -33.59 -6.89
CA GLY A 271 36.65 -34.22 -6.85
C GLY A 271 36.12 -34.55 -8.23
N ALA A 272 34.81 -34.80 -8.35
CA ALA A 272 34.20 -35.09 -9.63
C ALA A 272 34.31 -33.89 -10.59
N GLY A 273 34.81 -34.14 -11.80
CA GLY A 273 35.01 -33.12 -12.82
C GLY A 273 33.74 -32.33 -13.13
N GLN A 274 33.92 -31.07 -13.49
CA GLN A 274 32.85 -30.19 -13.98
C GLN A 274 33.28 -29.55 -15.29
N PHE A 275 32.45 -29.73 -16.32
CA PHE A 275 32.62 -29.12 -17.63
C PHE A 275 31.28 -28.65 -18.18
N GLY A 276 31.24 -27.40 -18.64
CA GLY A 276 30.11 -26.87 -19.40
C GLY A 276 30.52 -25.62 -20.16
N GLU A 277 30.16 -25.54 -21.44
CA GLU A 277 30.36 -24.35 -22.27
C GLU A 277 29.03 -23.93 -22.86
N VAL A 278 28.68 -22.65 -22.66
CA VAL A 278 27.42 -22.06 -23.15
C VAL A 278 27.77 -20.83 -23.98
N HIS A 279 27.22 -20.76 -25.19
CA HIS A 279 27.20 -19.59 -26.05
C HIS A 279 25.77 -19.07 -26.10
N MET A 280 25.61 -17.77 -25.91
CA MET A 280 24.30 -17.15 -25.92
C MET A 280 24.32 -15.78 -26.58
N ARG A 281 23.14 -15.43 -27.10
CA ARG A 281 22.81 -14.11 -27.64
C ARG A 281 21.76 -13.47 -26.73
N VAL A 282 22.00 -12.23 -26.32
CA VAL A 282 21.02 -11.41 -25.58
C VAL A 282 20.55 -10.26 -26.46
N GLU A 283 19.26 -9.96 -26.41
CA GLU A 283 18.60 -8.94 -27.22
C GLU A 283 17.63 -8.12 -26.34
N PRO A 284 17.52 -6.79 -26.53
CA PRO A 284 16.52 -6.00 -25.83
C PRO A 284 15.10 -6.46 -26.17
N ASN A 285 14.24 -6.59 -25.17
CA ASN A 285 12.85 -7.02 -25.31
C ASN A 285 11.89 -6.08 -24.57
N ARG A 286 12.02 -4.76 -24.86
CA ARG A 286 11.34 -3.65 -24.17
C ARG A 286 9.83 -3.88 -24.08
N GLY A 287 9.30 -3.86 -22.85
CA GLY A 287 7.87 -4.02 -22.57
C GLY A 287 7.30 -5.43 -22.78
N GLN A 288 8.11 -6.39 -23.24
CA GLN A 288 7.70 -7.78 -23.47
C GLN A 288 8.24 -8.75 -22.42
N GLY A 289 9.06 -8.27 -21.47
CA GLY A 289 9.59 -9.06 -20.38
C GLY A 289 10.70 -10.02 -20.81
N TYR A 290 10.81 -11.14 -20.09
CA TYR A 290 11.83 -12.16 -20.32
C TYR A 290 11.36 -13.20 -21.35
N ASP A 291 12.16 -13.40 -22.39
CA ASP A 291 11.96 -14.47 -23.38
C ASP A 291 13.19 -15.37 -23.45
N PHE A 292 12.98 -16.68 -23.49
CA PHE A 292 14.05 -17.69 -23.55
C PHE A 292 13.87 -18.57 -24.78
N ALA A 293 14.88 -18.56 -25.65
CA ALA A 293 14.91 -19.35 -26.88
C ALA A 293 16.04 -20.39 -26.86
N TRP A 294 15.73 -21.60 -27.31
CA TRP A 294 16.72 -22.66 -27.53
C TRP A 294 16.99 -22.79 -29.03
N GLU A 295 18.14 -22.29 -29.49
CA GLU A 295 18.56 -22.25 -30.89
C GLU A 295 19.79 -23.13 -31.15
N VAL A 296 20.04 -24.14 -30.31
CA VAL A 296 21.19 -25.05 -30.47
C VAL A 296 20.91 -26.03 -31.61
N PHE A 297 21.77 -26.02 -32.63
CA PHE A 297 21.70 -26.95 -33.77
C PHE A 297 22.72 -28.09 -33.64
N GLY A 298 22.40 -29.26 -34.18
CA GLY A 298 23.35 -30.38 -34.30
C GLY A 298 23.72 -31.11 -33.00
N GLY A 299 23.05 -30.82 -31.88
CA GLY A 299 23.26 -31.52 -30.61
C GLY A 299 24.55 -31.17 -29.88
N ALA A 300 25.12 -29.98 -30.11
CA ALA A 300 26.35 -29.52 -29.44
C ALA A 300 26.24 -29.46 -27.90
N VAL A 301 25.01 -29.28 -27.40
CA VAL A 301 24.62 -29.42 -25.99
C VAL A 301 23.30 -30.17 -25.91
N SER A 302 23.21 -31.14 -24.99
CA SER A 302 21.97 -31.87 -24.72
C SER A 302 20.89 -30.96 -24.14
N SER A 303 19.64 -31.09 -24.64
CA SER A 303 18.49 -30.31 -24.15
C SER A 303 18.14 -30.56 -22.68
N SER A 304 18.63 -31.65 -22.10
CA SER A 304 18.51 -31.94 -20.66
C SER A 304 19.17 -30.87 -19.77
N TYR A 305 20.13 -30.09 -20.30
CA TYR A 305 20.78 -29.00 -19.57
C TYR A 305 20.07 -27.65 -19.71
N GLN A 306 19.06 -27.53 -20.58
CA GLN A 306 18.33 -26.29 -20.83
C GLN A 306 17.81 -25.64 -19.55
N THR A 307 17.11 -26.41 -18.71
CA THR A 307 16.57 -25.94 -17.43
C THR A 307 17.66 -25.45 -16.47
N SER A 308 18.84 -26.06 -16.51
CA SER A 308 19.97 -25.67 -15.66
C SER A 308 20.60 -24.35 -16.11
N ILE A 309 20.76 -24.18 -17.43
CA ILE A 309 21.24 -22.92 -18.02
C ILE A 309 20.25 -21.79 -17.72
N GLU A 310 18.96 -22.03 -17.94
CA GLU A 310 17.90 -21.05 -17.68
C GLU A 310 17.85 -20.66 -16.19
N LYS A 311 18.02 -21.63 -15.28
CA LYS A 311 18.13 -21.35 -13.84
C LYS A 311 19.33 -20.46 -13.52
N GLY A 312 20.48 -20.68 -14.16
CA GLY A 312 21.66 -19.82 -14.05
C GLY A 312 21.39 -18.39 -14.52
N ILE A 313 20.69 -18.23 -15.64
CA ILE A 313 20.27 -16.93 -16.18
C ILE A 313 19.32 -16.22 -15.21
N LYS A 314 18.24 -16.90 -14.78
CA LYS A 314 17.25 -16.35 -13.83
C LYS A 314 17.88 -15.88 -12.53
N SER A 315 18.90 -16.59 -12.04
CA SER A 315 19.65 -16.17 -10.85
C SER A 315 20.36 -14.81 -11.03
N VAL A 316 20.92 -14.52 -12.21
CA VAL A 316 21.47 -13.18 -12.49
C VAL A 316 20.34 -12.17 -12.67
N MET A 317 19.26 -12.55 -13.37
CA MET A 317 18.13 -11.66 -13.58
C MET A 317 17.50 -11.20 -12.27
N GLU A 318 17.42 -12.05 -11.25
CA GLU A 318 16.90 -11.69 -9.93
C GLU A 318 17.86 -10.82 -9.11
N ASN A 319 19.17 -10.99 -9.28
CA ASN A 319 20.18 -10.33 -8.45
C ASN A 319 20.90 -9.17 -9.15
N GLY A 320 20.54 -8.85 -10.40
CA GLY A 320 21.20 -7.83 -11.20
C GLY A 320 22.56 -8.23 -11.75
N ALA A 321 22.97 -7.52 -12.79
CA ALA A 321 24.26 -7.62 -13.44
C ALA A 321 25.17 -6.43 -13.11
N ILE A 322 24.63 -5.22 -12.93
CA ILE A 322 25.43 -4.00 -12.73
C ILE A 322 25.32 -3.38 -11.32
N ALA A 323 24.11 -3.22 -10.79
CA ALA A 323 23.85 -2.50 -9.55
C ALA A 323 22.99 -3.32 -8.56
N GLY A 324 22.75 -4.59 -8.87
CA GLY A 324 22.08 -5.50 -7.95
C GLY A 324 20.55 -5.49 -8.09
N TYR A 325 20.02 -4.87 -9.15
CA TYR A 325 18.57 -4.74 -9.36
C TYR A 325 18.06 -5.74 -10.40
N PRO A 326 16.77 -6.16 -10.32
CA PRO A 326 16.23 -7.14 -11.24
C PRO A 326 16.38 -6.73 -12.70
N VAL A 327 16.92 -7.63 -13.53
CA VAL A 327 17.04 -7.46 -14.98
C VAL A 327 15.69 -7.78 -15.63
N VAL A 328 15.20 -6.88 -16.47
CA VAL A 328 13.92 -7.01 -17.18
C VAL A 328 14.08 -6.72 -18.67
N ASP A 329 13.08 -7.11 -19.45
CA ASP A 329 12.98 -6.79 -20.88
C ASP A 329 14.19 -7.27 -21.69
N VAL A 330 14.51 -8.56 -21.55
CA VAL A 330 15.63 -9.22 -22.23
C VAL A 330 15.17 -10.52 -22.85
N LYS A 331 15.52 -10.73 -24.12
CA LYS A 331 15.42 -12.03 -24.79
C LYS A 331 16.78 -12.70 -24.77
N VAL A 332 16.82 -13.99 -24.41
CA VAL A 332 18.04 -14.79 -24.34
C VAL A 332 17.90 -16.02 -25.22
N ALA A 333 18.78 -16.15 -26.21
CA ALA A 333 18.86 -17.32 -27.08
C ALA A 333 20.16 -18.09 -26.81
N ILE A 334 20.04 -19.39 -26.52
CA ILE A 334 21.21 -20.29 -26.47
C ILE A 334 21.51 -20.76 -27.88
N THR A 335 22.68 -20.39 -28.40
CA THR A 335 23.03 -20.58 -29.82
C THR A 335 23.95 -21.76 -30.05
N ASP A 336 24.84 -22.05 -29.09
CA ASP A 336 25.82 -23.13 -29.20
C ASP A 336 26.37 -23.50 -27.81
N GLY A 337 27.21 -24.53 -27.73
CA GLY A 337 27.93 -24.88 -26.52
C GLY A 337 28.76 -26.15 -26.68
N LYS A 338 29.33 -26.63 -25.57
CA LYS A 338 30.06 -27.90 -25.53
C LYS A 338 29.77 -28.65 -24.25
N GLU A 339 29.57 -29.95 -24.39
CA GLU A 339 29.49 -30.91 -23.28
C GLU A 339 30.66 -31.90 -23.30
N HIS A 340 30.89 -32.56 -22.17
CA HIS A 340 31.88 -33.62 -21.99
C HIS A 340 31.17 -34.84 -21.41
N ALA A 341 31.40 -36.01 -21.99
CA ALA A 341 30.64 -37.23 -21.68
C ALA A 341 30.62 -37.61 -20.19
N VAL A 342 31.67 -37.28 -19.44
CA VAL A 342 31.82 -37.68 -18.02
C VAL A 342 31.75 -36.49 -17.07
N ASP A 343 32.19 -35.31 -17.51
CA ASP A 343 32.38 -34.15 -16.62
C ASP A 343 31.24 -33.14 -16.72
N SER A 344 30.34 -33.28 -17.71
CA SER A 344 29.17 -32.42 -17.82
C SER A 344 28.08 -32.82 -16.83
N LYS A 345 27.66 -31.83 -16.04
CA LYS A 345 26.65 -31.95 -14.99
C LYS A 345 25.74 -30.73 -15.00
N PRO A 346 24.49 -30.86 -14.52
CA PRO A 346 23.56 -29.72 -14.40
C PRO A 346 24.18 -28.49 -13.74
N ILE A 347 24.92 -28.67 -12.64
CA ILE A 347 25.57 -27.57 -11.92
C ILE A 347 26.64 -26.84 -12.75
N ALA A 348 27.34 -27.54 -13.65
CA ALA A 348 28.37 -26.94 -14.50
C ALA A 348 27.73 -26.02 -15.55
N PHE A 349 26.60 -26.43 -16.13
CA PHE A 349 25.84 -25.65 -17.08
C PHE A 349 25.05 -24.50 -16.43
N GLU A 350 24.60 -24.66 -15.18
CA GLU A 350 24.04 -23.56 -14.38
C GLU A 350 25.08 -22.45 -14.15
N ILE A 351 26.30 -22.80 -13.76
CA ILE A 351 27.39 -21.83 -13.58
C ILE A 351 27.80 -21.21 -14.92
N ALA A 352 27.96 -22.03 -15.97
CA ALA A 352 28.36 -21.53 -17.29
C ALA A 352 27.32 -20.58 -17.88
N GLY A 353 26.02 -20.91 -17.77
CA GLY A 353 24.92 -20.04 -18.18
C GLY A 353 24.91 -18.71 -17.42
N ARG A 354 25.10 -18.76 -16.10
CA ARG A 354 25.17 -17.57 -15.25
C ARG A 354 26.29 -16.61 -15.68
N GLU A 355 27.51 -17.12 -15.85
CA GLU A 355 28.66 -16.27 -16.19
C GLU A 355 28.64 -15.82 -17.67
N ALA A 356 28.14 -16.66 -18.59
CA ALA A 356 27.92 -16.25 -19.98
C ALA A 356 26.90 -15.12 -20.06
N PHE A 357 25.80 -15.19 -19.30
CA PHE A 357 24.78 -14.16 -19.27
C PHE A 357 25.30 -12.84 -18.71
N LYS A 358 26.09 -12.87 -17.61
CA LYS A 358 26.75 -11.66 -17.11
C LYS A 358 27.61 -10.99 -18.18
N LYS A 359 28.47 -11.75 -18.87
CA LYS A 359 29.30 -11.22 -19.97
C LYS A 359 28.44 -10.66 -21.10
N ALA A 360 27.38 -11.37 -21.48
CA ALA A 360 26.46 -10.97 -22.53
C ALA A 360 25.79 -9.62 -22.19
N VAL A 361 25.26 -9.49 -20.98
CA VAL A 361 24.62 -8.26 -20.49
C VAL A 361 25.59 -7.08 -20.45
N HIS A 362 26.82 -7.28 -19.97
CA HIS A 362 27.83 -6.21 -19.93
C HIS A 362 28.22 -5.72 -21.34
N GLY A 363 28.40 -6.64 -22.28
CA GLY A 363 28.67 -6.27 -23.68
C GLY A 363 27.46 -5.65 -24.39
N ALA A 364 26.24 -5.93 -23.92
CA ALA A 364 24.97 -5.43 -24.46
C ALA A 364 24.59 -4.01 -24.02
N GLY A 365 25.49 -3.29 -23.33
CA GLY A 365 25.25 -1.91 -22.89
C GLY A 365 24.13 -1.82 -21.86
N PRO A 366 24.34 -2.32 -20.63
CA PRO A 366 23.31 -2.35 -19.61
C PRO A 366 22.98 -0.93 -19.11
N VAL A 367 21.71 -0.66 -18.85
CA VAL A 367 21.18 0.61 -18.34
C VAL A 367 20.27 0.37 -17.15
N LEU A 368 20.17 1.37 -16.28
CA LEU A 368 19.21 1.38 -15.18
C LEU A 368 17.89 1.98 -15.65
N LEU A 369 16.81 1.44 -15.13
CA LEU A 369 15.46 1.97 -15.26
C LEU A 369 14.95 2.44 -13.89
N GLU A 370 14.33 3.61 -13.83
CA GLU A 370 13.65 4.12 -12.65
C GLU A 370 12.12 4.13 -12.82
N PRO A 371 11.37 3.91 -11.74
CA PRO A 371 9.92 4.01 -11.78
C PRO A 371 9.47 5.47 -11.87
N ILE A 372 8.66 5.76 -12.88
CA ILE A 372 8.00 7.05 -13.09
C ILE A 372 6.60 6.99 -12.52
N MET A 373 6.28 7.98 -11.69
CA MET A 373 4.99 8.14 -11.04
C MET A 373 4.19 9.22 -11.75
N LYS A 374 2.90 8.97 -11.97
CA LYS A 374 1.95 10.01 -12.35
C LYS A 374 1.43 10.67 -11.09
N ALA A 375 1.90 11.88 -10.80
CA ALA A 375 1.53 12.66 -9.64
C ALA A 375 0.39 13.63 -9.99
N THR A 376 -0.66 13.64 -9.16
CA THR A 376 -1.73 14.64 -9.19
C THR A 376 -1.62 15.50 -7.94
N ILE A 377 -1.33 16.79 -8.09
CA ILE A 377 -1.04 17.71 -6.99
C ILE A 377 -2.11 18.79 -6.95
N VAL A 378 -2.82 18.94 -5.84
CA VAL A 378 -3.88 19.93 -5.65
C VAL A 378 -3.44 20.95 -4.61
N VAL A 379 -3.36 22.22 -5.00
CA VAL A 379 -2.87 23.31 -4.15
C VAL A 379 -3.75 24.55 -4.27
N PRO A 380 -3.73 25.45 -3.27
CA PRO A 380 -4.30 26.79 -3.44
C PRO A 380 -3.62 27.53 -4.59
N GLU A 381 -4.37 28.31 -5.37
CA GLU A 381 -3.83 29.09 -6.50
C GLU A 381 -2.65 29.99 -6.10
N ALA A 382 -2.69 30.56 -4.88
CA ALA A 382 -1.63 31.40 -4.35
C ALA A 382 -0.27 30.69 -4.19
N SER A 383 -0.25 29.35 -4.07
CA SER A 383 0.97 28.55 -3.94
C SER A 383 1.40 27.91 -5.27
N MET A 384 0.73 28.23 -6.38
CA MET A 384 0.93 27.53 -7.64
C MET A 384 2.35 27.70 -8.18
N GLY A 385 2.84 28.95 -8.23
CA GLY A 385 4.16 29.26 -8.78
C GLY A 385 5.28 28.53 -8.05
N ASP A 386 5.22 28.50 -6.72
CA ASP A 386 6.23 27.86 -5.88
C ASP A 386 6.24 26.33 -6.06
N VAL A 387 5.05 25.70 -6.16
CA VAL A 387 4.94 24.25 -6.38
C VAL A 387 5.44 23.86 -7.78
N LEU A 388 5.14 24.67 -8.80
CA LEU A 388 5.70 24.45 -10.14
C LEU A 388 7.22 24.62 -10.17
N GLY A 389 7.75 25.58 -9.41
CA GLY A 389 9.19 25.74 -9.23
C GLY A 389 9.82 24.48 -8.65
N ASP A 390 9.27 23.98 -7.54
CA ASP A 390 9.77 22.79 -6.85
C ASP A 390 9.71 21.53 -7.74
N ILE A 391 8.57 21.26 -8.39
CA ILE A 391 8.41 20.03 -9.20
C ILE A 391 9.36 20.01 -10.41
N ASN A 392 9.67 21.18 -10.99
CA ASN A 392 10.63 21.29 -12.08
C ASN A 392 12.07 20.93 -11.64
N THR A 393 12.43 21.20 -10.38
CA THR A 393 13.74 20.76 -9.85
C THR A 393 13.81 19.24 -9.68
N LYS A 394 12.66 18.57 -9.55
CA LYS A 394 12.51 17.12 -9.33
C LYS A 394 12.40 16.32 -10.65
N ARG A 395 12.98 16.84 -11.74
CA ARG A 395 12.98 16.21 -13.09
C ARG A 395 11.57 15.85 -13.60
N ALA A 396 10.56 16.57 -13.14
CA ALA A 396 9.18 16.29 -13.53
C ALA A 396 8.87 16.74 -14.96
N ARG A 397 7.99 16.01 -15.63
CA ARG A 397 7.36 16.40 -16.90
C ARG A 397 5.90 16.73 -16.66
N VAL A 398 5.60 18.01 -16.50
CA VAL A 398 4.21 18.50 -16.33
C VAL A 398 3.41 18.21 -17.60
N GLN A 399 2.28 17.51 -17.44
CA GLN A 399 1.36 17.15 -18.51
C GLN A 399 0.28 18.20 -18.72
N GLY A 400 -0.20 18.80 -17.62
CA GLY A 400 -1.29 19.76 -17.65
C GLY A 400 -1.56 20.39 -16.30
N MET A 401 -2.33 21.47 -16.33
CA MET A 401 -2.75 22.21 -15.16
C MET A 401 -4.21 22.63 -15.35
N ASP A 402 -5.04 22.29 -14.37
CA ASP A 402 -6.45 22.68 -14.32
C ASP A 402 -6.70 23.59 -13.12
N GLN A 403 -7.72 24.44 -13.21
CA GLN A 403 -8.16 25.31 -12.13
C GLN A 403 -9.63 25.05 -11.82
N SER A 404 -9.94 24.83 -10.54
CA SER A 404 -11.31 24.58 -10.10
C SER A 404 -11.49 25.05 -8.66
N GLY A 405 -12.48 25.93 -8.43
CA GLY A 405 -12.90 26.35 -7.10
C GLY A 405 -11.81 26.99 -6.23
N GLY A 406 -10.93 27.82 -6.81
CA GLY A 406 -9.83 28.47 -6.09
C GLY A 406 -8.64 27.54 -5.79
N LYS A 407 -8.62 26.34 -6.39
CA LYS A 407 -7.53 25.38 -6.32
C LYS A 407 -6.99 25.13 -7.72
N SER A 408 -5.69 24.86 -7.79
CA SER A 408 -5.01 24.41 -8.99
C SER A 408 -4.64 22.94 -8.86
N ILE A 409 -4.80 22.19 -9.94
CA ILE A 409 -4.51 20.77 -10.06
C ILE A 409 -3.39 20.63 -11.09
N ILE A 410 -2.24 20.11 -10.67
CA ILE A 410 -1.11 19.80 -11.55
C ILE A 410 -1.08 18.30 -11.79
N THR A 411 -0.96 17.88 -13.05
CA THR A 411 -0.63 16.49 -13.38
C THR A 411 0.77 16.44 -13.97
N ALA A 412 1.66 15.62 -13.39
CA ALA A 412 3.05 15.50 -13.84
C ALA A 412 3.57 14.06 -13.73
N TYR A 413 4.47 13.70 -14.64
CA TYR A 413 5.28 12.50 -14.51
C TYR A 413 6.56 12.83 -13.75
N VAL A 414 6.82 12.12 -12.65
CA VAL A 414 7.96 12.41 -11.75
C VAL A 414 8.62 11.10 -11.34
N PRO A 415 9.96 11.01 -11.37
CA PRO A 415 10.65 9.83 -10.86
C PRO A 415 10.39 9.62 -9.37
N LEU A 416 10.11 8.39 -8.95
CA LEU A 416 9.85 8.07 -7.53
C LEU A 416 11.00 8.48 -6.61
N ALA A 417 12.24 8.43 -7.12
CA ALA A 417 13.44 8.85 -6.40
C ALA A 417 13.34 10.29 -5.87
N GLU A 418 12.70 11.19 -6.61
CA GLU A 418 12.57 12.60 -6.27
C GLU A 418 11.38 12.89 -5.34
N MET A 419 10.50 11.89 -5.16
CA MET A 419 9.22 12.03 -4.46
C MET A 419 9.23 11.52 -3.02
N GLN A 420 10.34 10.92 -2.56
CA GLN A 420 10.42 10.30 -1.23
C GLN A 420 10.07 11.25 -0.07
N ARG A 421 10.42 12.53 -0.20
CA ARG A 421 10.18 13.57 0.83
C ARG A 421 9.10 14.58 0.44
N TYR A 422 8.43 14.36 -0.69
CA TYR A 422 7.57 15.38 -1.30
C TYR A 422 6.37 15.76 -0.42
N ALA A 423 5.85 14.85 0.41
CA ALA A 423 4.78 15.17 1.35
C ALA A 423 5.17 16.26 2.37
N ALA A 424 6.42 16.25 2.83
CA ALA A 424 6.93 17.28 3.75
C ALA A 424 7.22 18.59 3.01
N ASP A 425 7.85 18.50 1.82
CA ASP A 425 8.16 19.65 0.97
C ASP A 425 6.89 20.41 0.58
N LEU A 426 5.88 19.70 0.08
CA LEU A 426 4.59 20.26 -0.34
C LEU A 426 3.86 20.94 0.82
N ARG A 427 3.83 20.32 2.00
CA ARG A 427 3.22 20.93 3.19
C ARG A 427 3.92 22.22 3.57
N SER A 428 5.25 22.26 3.48
CA SER A 428 6.03 23.47 3.77
C SER A 428 5.68 24.60 2.80
N ILE A 429 5.69 24.31 1.49
CA ILE A 429 5.41 25.30 0.44
C ILE A 429 3.97 25.84 0.53
N THR A 430 3.02 24.97 0.84
CA THR A 430 1.58 25.29 0.78
C THR A 430 0.96 25.66 2.13
N GLN A 431 1.79 25.75 3.18
CA GLN A 431 1.33 25.94 4.57
C GLN A 431 0.32 24.86 5.00
N GLY A 432 0.56 23.62 4.56
CA GLY A 432 -0.25 22.44 4.88
C GLY A 432 -1.56 22.31 4.09
N ARG A 433 -1.82 23.16 3.09
CA ARG A 433 -3.06 23.14 2.30
C ARG A 433 -2.98 22.33 1.01
N GLY A 434 -1.76 21.97 0.58
CA GLY A 434 -1.52 21.13 -0.58
C GLY A 434 -1.72 19.65 -0.26
N ILE A 435 -2.33 18.94 -1.20
CA ILE A 435 -2.43 17.48 -1.20
C ILE A 435 -1.91 16.95 -2.52
N PHE A 436 -1.45 15.71 -2.53
CA PHE A 436 -1.07 15.04 -3.78
C PHE A 436 -1.47 13.57 -3.71
N SER A 437 -1.54 12.93 -4.86
CA SER A 437 -1.59 11.48 -5.01
C SER A 437 -0.60 11.07 -6.09
N MET A 438 -0.16 9.81 -6.06
CA MET A 438 0.73 9.27 -7.07
C MET A 438 0.35 7.83 -7.40
N GLU A 439 0.38 7.49 -8.68
CA GLU A 439 0.20 6.15 -9.19
C GLU A 439 1.41 5.76 -10.05
N PHE A 440 1.81 4.49 -10.02
CA PHE A 440 2.87 4.00 -10.90
C PHE A 440 2.38 4.07 -12.35
N ASP A 441 3.20 4.59 -13.25
CA ASP A 441 2.88 4.70 -14.66
C ASP A 441 3.74 3.74 -15.50
N HIS A 442 5.06 3.96 -15.52
CA HIS A 442 6.01 3.13 -16.29
C HIS A 442 7.43 3.19 -15.71
N TYR A 443 8.35 2.46 -16.35
CA TYR A 443 9.79 2.58 -16.11
C TYR A 443 10.46 3.35 -17.25
N GLU A 444 11.35 4.27 -16.91
CA GLU A 444 12.15 5.05 -17.87
C GLU A 444 13.65 4.88 -17.59
N GLU A 445 14.48 5.06 -18.61
CA GLU A 445 15.94 5.01 -18.46
C GLU A 445 16.46 6.13 -17.54
N VAL A 446 17.26 5.75 -16.56
CA VAL A 446 17.90 6.69 -15.63
C VAL A 446 18.94 7.52 -16.40
N PRO A 447 18.93 8.86 -16.27
CA PRO A 447 19.95 9.71 -16.88
C PRO A 447 21.37 9.27 -16.47
N THR A 448 22.30 9.24 -17.43
CA THR A 448 23.65 8.67 -17.25
C THR A 448 24.40 9.24 -16.04
N HIS A 449 24.27 10.54 -15.79
CA HIS A 449 24.91 11.22 -14.67
C HIS A 449 24.38 10.77 -13.29
N VAL A 450 23.10 10.38 -13.20
CA VAL A 450 22.49 9.83 -11.98
C VAL A 450 22.82 8.34 -11.84
N ALA A 451 22.74 7.60 -12.96
CA ALA A 451 22.98 6.17 -13.00
C ALA A 451 24.38 5.80 -12.46
N GLN A 452 25.41 6.57 -12.83
CA GLN A 452 26.78 6.32 -12.39
C GLN A 452 26.91 6.34 -10.85
N GLY A 453 26.30 7.32 -10.19
CA GLY A 453 26.32 7.40 -8.72
C GLY A 453 25.62 6.22 -8.05
N ILE A 454 24.51 5.74 -8.62
CA ILE A 454 23.77 4.56 -8.13
C ILE A 454 24.64 3.30 -8.26
N ILE A 455 25.26 3.10 -9.42
CA ILE A 455 26.11 1.94 -9.70
C ILE A 455 27.33 1.93 -8.76
N GLU A 456 28.01 3.06 -8.59
CA GLU A 456 29.17 3.16 -7.70
C GLU A 456 28.81 2.84 -6.25
N GLN A 457 27.65 3.31 -5.77
CA GLN A 457 27.16 3.00 -4.43
C GLN A 457 26.85 1.50 -4.28
N ALA A 458 26.14 0.92 -5.24
CA ALA A 458 25.82 -0.50 -5.24
C ALA A 458 27.08 -1.39 -5.24
N GLN A 459 28.10 -1.03 -6.04
CA GLN A 459 29.37 -1.76 -6.09
C GLN A 459 30.20 -1.65 -4.80
N LYS A 460 30.04 -0.57 -4.03
CA LYS A 460 30.66 -0.46 -2.69
C LYS A 460 29.97 -1.39 -1.69
N GLU A 461 28.65 -1.48 -1.73
CA GLU A 461 27.86 -2.37 -0.87
C GLU A 461 28.01 -3.85 -1.26
N HIS A 462 28.26 -4.13 -2.54
CA HIS A 462 28.33 -5.46 -3.11
C HIS A 462 29.53 -5.63 -4.05
N PRO A 463 30.75 -5.85 -3.52
CA PRO A 463 31.98 -5.95 -4.32
C PRO A 463 31.93 -6.98 -5.46
N GLN A 464 31.13 -8.04 -5.31
CA GLN A 464 30.90 -9.09 -6.31
C GLN A 464 30.20 -8.61 -7.59
N LEU A 465 29.62 -7.40 -7.61
CA LEU A 465 29.05 -6.76 -8.79
C LEU A 465 30.11 -6.09 -9.67
N ARG A 466 31.35 -5.94 -9.19
CA ARG A 466 32.45 -5.49 -10.04
C ARG A 466 32.79 -6.59 -11.04
N VAL A 467 32.83 -6.22 -12.31
CA VAL A 467 33.42 -7.07 -13.34
C VAL A 467 34.89 -7.25 -12.97
N ALA A 468 35.34 -8.50 -12.81
CA ALA A 468 36.77 -8.77 -12.76
C ALA A 468 37.34 -8.31 -14.10
N GLU A 469 38.21 -7.29 -14.08
CA GLU A 469 39.00 -6.92 -15.25
C GLU A 469 39.71 -8.19 -15.72
N SER A 470 39.33 -8.68 -16.89
CA SER A 470 40.02 -9.79 -17.53
C SER A 470 41.33 -9.24 -18.09
N ASP A 471 42.43 -9.57 -17.43
CA ASP A 471 43.77 -9.60 -18.06
C ASP A 471 43.79 -10.54 -19.27
#